data_AF-A0A9E5PP73-F1
#
_entry.id   AF-A0A9E5PP73-F1
#
_cell.length_a   1.000
_cell.length_b   1.000
_cell.length_c   1.000
_cell.angle_alpha   90.00
_cell.angle_beta   90.00
_cell.angle_gamma   90.00
#
_symmetry.space_group_name_H-M   'P 1'
#
loop_
_entity.id
_entity.type
_entity.pdbx_description
1 polymer ?
#
loop_
_entity_poly.entity_id
_entity_poly.type
_entity_poly.pdbx_seq_one_letter_code
_entity_poly.pdbx_strand_id
1 'polypeptide(L)'
;MSSPSTTLDGTRTWTKTTDRPLRSWRKSAGVWLFAHFVGVPIPWAAARQTDPRALLAHEHERLLALAAVGEHVPHVIGFDGDTLVTSDVGPTLDHLLFQRAPGERLPLMRAAAADLAGFHARGQWHGGAQARNITWDGERFARLDFEEPLVPGLALDMVQRYDVLQLLLSLARLIEPLGPSAVHAVLDAYADVNESQARALRDFIAHLLPRLQRVSRIAAWSRRLDTSRELMRLRTVLEGMAAFVAAR
;
A
#
# COMPACT_ATOMS: atom_id res chain seq x y z
N MET A 1 17.37 4.58 -6.39
CA MET A 1 16.80 3.26 -6.76
C MET A 1 17.38 2.22 -5.81
N SER A 2 16.65 1.15 -5.46
CA SER A 2 17.21 0.05 -4.67
C SER A 2 17.96 -0.93 -5.58
N SER A 3 19.22 -1.21 -5.26
CA SER A 3 20.05 -2.18 -5.99
C SER A 3 20.38 -3.37 -5.09
N PRO A 4 20.15 -4.62 -5.52
CA PRO A 4 20.56 -5.78 -4.76
C PRO A 4 22.08 -5.92 -4.79
N SER A 5 22.66 -6.39 -3.70
CA SER A 5 24.06 -6.78 -3.58
C SER A 5 24.17 -8.07 -2.77
N THR A 6 25.25 -8.81 -2.98
CA THR A 6 25.54 -10.01 -2.19
C THR A 6 26.86 -9.76 -1.47
N THR A 7 26.83 -9.84 -0.14
CA THR A 7 28.03 -9.74 0.69
C THR A 7 28.95 -10.94 0.47
N LEU A 8 30.21 -10.84 0.90
CA LEU A 8 31.19 -11.92 0.78
C LEU A 8 30.72 -13.23 1.45
N ASP A 9 29.90 -13.12 2.49
CA ASP A 9 29.33 -14.26 3.23
C ASP A 9 28.05 -14.82 2.58
N GLY A 10 27.67 -14.34 1.39
CA GLY A 10 26.48 -14.79 0.67
C GLY A 10 25.17 -14.14 1.12
N THR A 11 25.18 -13.25 2.12
CA THR A 11 23.99 -12.53 2.58
C THR A 11 23.58 -11.48 1.54
N ARG A 12 22.31 -11.52 1.13
CA ARG A 12 21.73 -10.53 0.21
C ARG A 12 21.40 -9.24 0.96
N THR A 13 21.76 -8.12 0.37
CA THR A 13 21.51 -6.78 0.88
C THR A 13 20.90 -5.89 -0.19
N TRP A 14 20.27 -4.81 0.24
CA TRP A 14 19.66 -3.81 -0.62
C TRP A 14 20.25 -2.44 -0.33
N THR A 15 20.72 -1.76 -1.37
CA THR A 15 21.31 -0.42 -1.26
C THR A 15 20.40 0.60 -1.93
N LYS A 16 19.98 1.61 -1.18
CA LYS A 16 19.26 2.79 -1.68
C LYS A 16 20.17 4.01 -1.62
N THR A 17 20.18 4.80 -2.67
CA THR A 17 20.95 6.05 -2.77
C THR A 17 20.05 7.27 -3.00
N THR A 18 20.58 8.45 -2.70
CA THR A 18 19.92 9.74 -2.98
C THR A 18 19.82 10.05 -4.48
N ASP A 19 20.57 9.35 -5.33
CA ASP A 19 20.44 9.41 -6.79
C ASP A 19 19.20 8.63 -7.26
N ARG A 20 18.03 9.23 -7.01
CA ARG A 20 16.74 8.69 -7.39
C ARG A 20 15.88 9.79 -8.02
N PRO A 21 15.20 9.49 -9.14
CA PRO A 21 14.34 10.48 -9.77
C PRO A 21 13.17 10.79 -8.84
N LEU A 22 13.05 12.06 -8.45
CA LEU A 22 11.91 12.53 -7.68
C LEU A 22 10.64 12.57 -8.52
N ARG A 23 9.49 12.58 -7.84
CA ARG A 23 8.19 12.72 -8.50
C ARG A 23 8.11 14.06 -9.23
N SER A 24 7.83 14.02 -10.53
CA SER A 24 7.67 15.26 -11.31
C SER A 24 6.49 16.08 -10.80
N TRP A 25 6.59 17.41 -10.90
CA TRP A 25 5.56 18.33 -10.43
C TRP A 25 4.16 18.02 -11.01
N ARG A 26 4.08 17.70 -12.30
CA ARG A 26 2.83 17.32 -12.97
C ARG A 26 2.20 16.07 -12.34
N LYS A 27 3.02 15.08 -12.00
CA LYS A 27 2.57 13.85 -11.36
C LYS A 27 2.11 14.11 -9.93
N SER A 28 2.85 14.92 -9.16
CA SER A 28 2.44 15.34 -7.81
C SER A 28 1.13 16.12 -7.80
N ALA A 29 0.96 17.08 -8.73
CA ALA A 29 -0.28 17.84 -8.91
C ALA A 29 -1.47 16.94 -9.24
N GLY A 30 -1.29 16.00 -10.19
CA GLY A 30 -2.33 15.05 -10.55
C GLY A 30 -2.78 14.15 -9.39
N VAL A 31 -1.82 13.60 -8.63
CA VAL A 31 -2.11 12.79 -7.44
C VAL A 31 -2.87 13.61 -6.39
N TRP A 32 -2.40 14.83 -6.10
CA TRP A 32 -3.02 15.70 -5.12
C TRP A 32 -4.45 16.11 -5.51
N LEU A 33 -4.67 16.51 -6.77
CA LEU A 33 -5.99 16.88 -7.28
C LEU A 33 -6.95 15.69 -7.24
N PHE A 34 -6.50 14.51 -7.68
CA PHE A 34 -7.34 13.32 -7.65
C PHE A 34 -7.71 12.91 -6.23
N ALA A 35 -6.74 12.90 -5.31
CA ALA A 35 -6.96 12.66 -3.89
C ALA A 35 -8.02 13.62 -3.33
N HIS A 36 -7.85 14.92 -3.55
CA HIS A 36 -8.79 15.92 -3.07
C HIS A 36 -10.20 15.72 -3.67
N PHE A 37 -10.28 15.41 -4.98
CA PHE A 37 -11.53 15.12 -5.67
C PHE A 37 -12.27 13.91 -5.08
N VAL A 38 -11.55 12.85 -4.72
CA VAL A 38 -12.14 11.65 -4.10
C VAL A 38 -12.38 11.81 -2.58
N GLY A 39 -12.10 12.99 -2.01
CA GLY A 39 -12.35 13.31 -0.61
C GLY A 39 -11.23 12.89 0.35
N VAL A 40 -10.02 12.76 -0.17
CA VAL A 40 -8.83 12.23 0.50
C VAL A 40 -7.84 13.38 0.70
N PRO A 41 -7.75 13.98 1.92
CA PRO A 41 -7.00 15.22 2.16
C PRO A 41 -5.48 14.99 2.27
N ILE A 42 -4.80 14.53 1.20
CA ILE A 42 -3.35 14.34 1.22
C ILE A 42 -2.62 15.71 1.28
N PRO A 43 -1.69 15.92 2.23
CA PRO A 43 -0.89 17.13 2.28
C PRO A 43 -0.06 17.30 1.01
N TRP A 44 0.04 18.55 0.52
CA TRP A 44 0.85 18.83 -0.66
C TRP A 44 2.31 18.42 -0.49
N ALA A 45 2.88 18.60 0.70
CA ALA A 45 4.25 18.20 1.02
C ALA A 45 4.47 16.69 0.84
N ALA A 46 3.49 15.85 1.18
CA ALA A 46 3.58 14.41 0.94
C ALA A 46 3.41 14.07 -0.56
N ALA A 47 2.53 14.78 -1.27
CA ALA A 47 2.40 14.60 -2.71
C ALA A 47 3.65 15.05 -3.48
N ARG A 48 4.37 16.04 -2.95
CA ARG A 48 5.53 16.70 -3.54
C ARG A 48 6.82 16.32 -2.80
N GLN A 49 7.40 15.20 -3.22
CA GLN A 49 8.72 14.74 -2.78
C GLN A 49 9.82 15.58 -3.45
N THR A 50 10.48 16.46 -2.70
CA THR A 50 11.48 17.41 -3.23
C THR A 50 12.91 17.19 -2.75
N ASP A 51 13.11 16.40 -1.71
CA ASP A 51 14.43 16.20 -1.08
C ASP A 51 14.73 14.70 -0.95
N PRO A 52 15.62 14.14 -1.80
CA PRO A 52 15.95 12.72 -1.75
C PRO A 52 16.65 12.32 -0.45
N ARG A 53 17.48 13.22 0.12
CA ARG A 53 18.24 12.97 1.35
C ARG A 53 17.32 12.94 2.56
N ALA A 54 16.41 13.89 2.65
CA ALA A 54 15.40 13.90 3.72
C ALA A 54 14.51 12.65 3.68
N LEU A 55 14.13 12.17 2.49
CA LEU A 55 13.33 10.95 2.36
C LEU A 55 14.11 9.69 2.76
N LEU A 56 15.40 9.62 2.40
CA LEU A 56 16.25 8.49 2.78
C LEU A 56 16.51 8.47 4.29
N ALA A 57 16.75 9.63 4.90
CA ALA A 57 16.85 9.78 6.35
C ALA A 57 15.54 9.40 7.06
N HIS A 58 14.39 9.83 6.52
CA HIS A 58 13.08 9.45 7.04
C HIS A 58 12.85 7.93 7.02
N GLU A 59 13.18 7.27 5.91
CA GLU A 59 13.07 5.82 5.81
C GLU A 59 13.99 5.11 6.82
N HIS A 60 15.24 5.58 6.95
CA HIS A 60 16.19 5.07 7.94
C HIS A 60 15.62 5.16 9.37
N GLU A 61 15.14 6.35 9.77
CA GLU A 61 14.52 6.56 11.08
C GLU A 61 13.29 5.67 11.28
N ARG A 62 12.47 5.49 10.24
CA ARG A 62 11.27 4.67 10.31
C ARG A 62 11.60 3.19 10.50
N LEU A 63 12.61 2.67 9.80
CA LEU A 63 13.09 1.30 9.98
C LEU A 63 13.64 1.07 11.39
N LEU A 64 14.43 1.99 11.93
CA LEU A 64 14.93 1.90 13.31
C LEU A 64 13.79 1.91 14.33
N ALA A 65 12.82 2.82 14.17
CA ALA A 65 11.68 2.92 15.07
C ALA A 65 10.80 1.66 15.05
N LEU A 66 10.57 1.08 13.87
CA LEU A 66 9.80 -0.15 13.70
C LEU A 66 10.52 -1.36 14.29
N ALA A 67 11.83 -1.49 14.02
CA ALA A 67 12.65 -2.55 14.60
C ALA A 67 12.67 -2.49 16.13
N ALA A 68 12.73 -1.29 16.72
CA ALA A 68 12.75 -1.09 18.17
C ALA A 68 11.47 -1.56 18.87
N VAL A 69 10.33 -1.57 18.17
CA VAL A 69 9.05 -2.11 18.69
C VAL A 69 8.78 -3.56 18.24
N GLY A 70 9.78 -4.22 17.64
CA GLY A 70 9.71 -5.63 17.27
C GLY A 70 8.98 -5.92 15.96
N GLU A 71 8.71 -4.91 15.12
CA GLU A 71 8.13 -5.14 13.80
C GLU A 71 9.12 -5.83 12.87
N HIS A 72 8.61 -6.69 11.99
CA HIS A 72 9.43 -7.36 10.99
C HIS A 72 9.70 -6.40 9.81
N VAL A 73 10.90 -5.86 9.76
CA VAL A 73 11.37 -4.89 8.76
C VAL A 73 12.82 -5.20 8.37
N PRO A 74 13.31 -4.70 7.22
CA PRO A 74 14.72 -4.80 6.87
C PRO A 74 15.63 -4.24 7.96
N HIS A 75 16.61 -5.02 8.38
CA HIS A 75 17.62 -4.55 9.32
C HIS A 75 18.51 -3.52 8.63
N VAL A 76 18.72 -2.38 9.29
CA VAL A 76 19.67 -1.37 8.83
C VAL A 76 21.09 -1.88 9.06
N ILE A 77 21.85 -2.03 7.98
CA ILE A 77 23.26 -2.46 8.00
C ILE A 77 24.17 -1.23 8.04
N GLY A 78 23.81 -0.18 7.29
CA GLY A 78 24.56 1.06 7.26
C GLY A 78 23.75 2.22 6.70
N PHE A 79 24.05 3.42 7.20
CA PHE A 79 23.50 4.68 6.71
C PHE A 79 24.55 5.79 6.87
N ASP A 80 24.87 6.48 5.77
CA ASP A 80 25.87 7.58 5.75
C ASP A 80 25.27 8.95 5.40
N GLY A 81 23.94 9.01 5.24
CA GLY A 81 23.21 10.21 4.80
C GLY A 81 22.85 10.20 3.32
N ASP A 82 23.67 9.58 2.47
CA ASP A 82 23.43 9.51 1.01
C ASP A 82 23.14 8.09 0.51
N THR A 83 23.46 7.10 1.33
CA THR A 83 23.28 5.67 1.10
C THR A 83 22.66 5.01 2.31
N LEU A 84 21.64 4.17 2.10
CA LEU A 84 21.02 3.29 3.09
C LEU A 84 21.17 1.84 2.62
N VAL A 85 21.80 1.00 3.44
CA VAL A 85 21.99 -0.43 3.18
C VAL A 85 21.16 -1.23 4.18
N THR A 86 20.33 -2.14 3.68
CA THR A 86 19.46 -2.99 4.50
C THR A 86 19.61 -4.47 4.18
N SER A 87 19.19 -5.33 5.12
CA SER A 87 19.08 -6.77 4.89
C SER A 87 17.97 -7.10 3.90
N ASP A 88 18.07 -8.25 3.24
CA ASP A 88 16.95 -8.86 2.53
C ASP A 88 15.87 -9.35 3.53
N VAL A 89 14.60 -9.19 3.16
CA VAL A 89 13.43 -9.65 3.94
C VAL A 89 12.49 -10.51 3.08
N GLY A 90 13.08 -11.23 2.12
CA GLY A 90 12.35 -12.15 1.27
C GLY A 90 11.61 -11.50 0.10
N PRO A 91 10.88 -12.32 -0.68
CA PRO A 91 10.20 -11.90 -1.89
C PRO A 91 8.99 -11.00 -1.60
N THR A 92 8.72 -10.07 -2.51
CA THR A 92 7.57 -9.18 -2.41
C THR A 92 6.24 -9.94 -2.62
N LEU A 93 5.19 -9.48 -1.95
CA LEU A 93 3.86 -10.06 -2.02
C LEU A 93 3.32 -10.01 -3.45
N ASP A 94 3.54 -8.92 -4.18
CA ASP A 94 3.14 -8.84 -5.59
C ASP A 94 3.80 -9.94 -6.44
N HIS A 95 5.11 -10.15 -6.30
CA HIS A 95 5.86 -11.21 -6.97
C HIS A 95 5.30 -12.60 -6.63
N LEU A 96 5.07 -12.88 -5.34
CA LEU A 96 4.53 -14.16 -4.86
C LEU A 96 3.12 -14.44 -5.39
N LEU A 97 2.27 -13.41 -5.48
CA LEU A 97 0.92 -13.55 -6.00
C LEU A 97 0.92 -13.77 -7.53
N PHE A 98 1.87 -13.18 -8.27
CA PHE A 98 2.00 -13.43 -9.71
C PHE A 98 2.38 -14.88 -10.03
N GLN A 99 3.22 -15.49 -9.20
CA GLN A 99 3.66 -16.88 -9.37
C GLN A 99 2.59 -17.90 -9.01
N ARG A 100 1.61 -17.51 -8.18
CA ARG A 100 0.54 -18.40 -7.69
C ARG A 100 -0.55 -18.62 -8.72
N ALA A 101 -1.15 -19.82 -8.67
CA ALA A 101 -2.37 -20.11 -9.40
C ALA A 101 -3.52 -19.22 -8.88
N PRO A 102 -4.52 -18.86 -9.71
CA PRO A 102 -5.60 -17.96 -9.28
C PRO A 102 -6.28 -18.36 -7.96
N GLY A 103 -6.53 -19.66 -7.74
CA GLY A 103 -7.15 -20.17 -6.51
C GLY A 103 -6.31 -20.03 -5.23
N GLU A 104 -4.99 -19.87 -5.36
CA GLU A 104 -4.05 -19.74 -4.23
C GLU A 104 -3.78 -18.29 -3.85
N ARG A 105 -4.23 -17.33 -4.65
CA ARG A 105 -3.97 -15.90 -4.43
C ARG A 105 -4.82 -15.34 -3.29
N LEU A 106 -6.11 -15.67 -3.26
CA LEU A 106 -7.05 -15.09 -2.29
C LEU A 106 -6.65 -15.37 -0.83
N PRO A 107 -6.24 -16.59 -0.44
CA PRO A 107 -5.76 -16.83 0.92
C PRO A 107 -4.60 -15.92 1.32
N LEU A 108 -3.61 -15.73 0.44
CA LEU A 108 -2.46 -14.88 0.70
C LEU A 108 -2.83 -13.38 0.74
N MET A 109 -3.76 -12.94 -0.12
CA MET A 109 -4.30 -11.57 -0.07
C MET A 109 -5.02 -11.28 1.25
N ARG A 110 -5.82 -12.23 1.75
CA ARG A 110 -6.52 -12.13 3.04
C ARG A 110 -5.53 -12.10 4.20
N ALA A 111 -4.51 -12.97 4.16
CA ALA A 111 -3.45 -12.99 5.18
C ALA A 111 -2.70 -11.65 5.23
N ALA A 112 -2.35 -11.06 4.08
CA ALA A 112 -1.70 -9.75 4.03
C ALA A 112 -2.59 -8.62 4.57
N ALA A 113 -3.91 -8.68 4.32
CA ALA A 113 -4.85 -7.70 4.85
C ALA A 113 -5.03 -7.83 6.38
N ALA A 114 -5.12 -9.05 6.90
CA ALA A 114 -5.17 -9.30 8.34
C ALA A 114 -3.87 -8.86 9.03
N ASP A 115 -2.71 -9.14 8.43
CA ASP A 115 -1.41 -8.66 8.94
C ASP A 115 -1.34 -7.14 8.98
N LEU A 116 -1.83 -6.46 7.93
CA LEU A 116 -1.92 -5.00 7.89
C LEU A 116 -2.82 -4.43 8.99
N ALA A 117 -3.94 -5.08 9.28
CA ALA A 117 -4.79 -4.67 10.41
C ALA A 117 -4.07 -4.83 11.75
N GLY A 118 -3.37 -5.95 11.95
CA GLY A 118 -2.56 -6.17 13.15
C GLY A 118 -1.46 -5.11 13.33
N PHE A 119 -0.76 -4.78 12.25
CA PHE A 119 0.21 -3.69 12.20
C PHE A 119 -0.41 -2.34 12.60
N HIS A 120 -1.58 -2.02 12.04
CA HIS A 120 -2.31 -0.80 12.39
C HIS A 120 -2.83 -0.80 13.82
N ALA A 121 -3.24 -1.95 14.36
CA ALA A 121 -3.75 -2.07 15.72
C ALA A 121 -2.67 -1.77 16.77
N ARG A 122 -1.40 -1.95 16.41
CA ARG A 122 -0.22 -1.54 17.21
C ARG A 122 0.19 -0.07 17.02
N GLY A 123 -0.66 0.73 16.38
CA GLY A 123 -0.41 2.14 16.12
C GLY A 123 0.60 2.41 15.01
N GLN A 124 0.96 1.39 14.22
CA GLN A 124 1.90 1.55 13.11
C GLN A 124 1.18 1.90 11.81
N TRP A 125 1.95 2.39 10.85
CA TRP A 125 1.52 2.76 9.51
C TRP A 125 2.70 2.66 8.55
N HIS A 126 2.39 2.55 7.26
CA HIS A 126 3.37 2.49 6.19
C HIS A 126 3.36 3.75 5.33
N GLY A 127 2.17 4.26 4.98
CA GLY A 127 1.98 5.37 4.04
C GLY A 127 2.14 5.02 2.55
N GLY A 128 2.47 3.76 2.27
CA GLY A 128 2.79 3.22 0.94
C GLY A 128 2.54 1.72 0.84
N ALA A 129 1.54 1.18 1.54
CA ALA A 129 1.27 -0.26 1.71
C ALA A 129 0.77 -1.00 0.46
N GLN A 130 1.36 -0.73 -0.70
CA GLN A 130 1.14 -1.50 -1.93
C GLN A 130 1.76 -2.89 -1.78
N ALA A 131 1.20 -3.90 -2.45
CA ALA A 131 1.72 -5.28 -2.40
C ALA A 131 3.20 -5.42 -2.81
N ARG A 132 3.74 -4.51 -3.61
CA ARG A 132 5.17 -4.48 -3.95
C ARG A 132 6.10 -4.04 -2.81
N ASN A 133 5.54 -3.39 -1.79
CA ASN A 133 6.27 -2.87 -0.62
C ASN A 133 6.06 -3.77 0.62
N ILE A 134 5.33 -4.88 0.45
CA ILE A 134 5.13 -5.90 1.47
C ILE A 134 5.90 -7.14 1.00
N THR A 135 6.59 -7.83 1.90
CA THR A 135 7.23 -9.11 1.64
C THR A 135 6.62 -10.21 2.49
N TRP A 136 6.81 -11.46 2.08
CA TRP A 136 6.41 -12.62 2.86
C TRP A 136 7.42 -13.75 2.65
N ASP A 137 8.01 -14.23 3.74
CA ASP A 137 9.04 -15.26 3.72
C ASP A 137 8.46 -16.70 3.85
N GLY A 138 7.14 -16.83 3.97
CA GLY A 138 6.45 -18.09 4.25
C GLY A 138 5.87 -18.15 5.66
N GLU A 139 6.38 -17.33 6.59
CA GLU A 139 5.96 -17.29 7.99
C GLU A 139 5.51 -15.90 8.41
N ARG A 140 6.25 -14.86 8.03
CA ARG A 140 6.08 -13.48 8.50
C ARG A 140 5.96 -12.52 7.33
N PHE A 141 5.09 -11.53 7.50
CA PHE A 141 5.06 -10.39 6.61
C PHE A 141 6.07 -9.34 7.06
N ALA A 142 6.81 -8.78 6.11
CA ALA A 142 7.64 -7.62 6.32
C ALA A 142 7.18 -6.46 5.43
N ARG A 143 7.66 -5.27 5.75
CA ARG A 143 7.39 -4.03 4.99
C ARG A 143 8.70 -3.34 4.69
N LEU A 144 8.80 -2.77 3.50
CA LEU A 144 9.96 -2.03 3.03
C LEU A 144 9.50 -0.73 2.36
N ASP A 145 10.42 0.18 2.07
CA ASP A 145 10.09 1.40 1.31
C ASP A 145 9.21 2.40 2.08
N PHE A 146 9.63 2.74 3.31
CA PHE A 146 8.95 3.70 4.19
C PHE A 146 9.26 5.16 3.84
N GLU A 147 8.99 5.55 2.60
CA GLU A 147 9.46 6.84 2.07
C GLU A 147 8.40 7.95 2.09
N GLU A 148 7.16 7.69 2.51
CA GLU A 148 6.07 8.68 2.46
C GLU A 148 5.85 9.32 3.85
N PRO A 149 6.35 10.55 4.11
CA PRO A 149 6.25 11.23 5.41
C PRO A 149 4.84 11.83 5.59
N LEU A 150 3.84 10.97 5.73
CA LEU A 150 2.45 11.39 5.87
C LEU A 150 2.12 11.90 7.28
N VAL A 151 2.78 11.38 8.30
CA VAL A 151 2.65 11.82 9.70
C VAL A 151 3.78 12.81 10.01
N PRO A 152 3.51 13.95 10.69
CA PRO A 152 2.25 14.36 11.33
C PRO A 152 1.29 15.15 10.42
N GLY A 153 1.56 15.27 9.12
CA GLY A 153 0.72 16.04 8.19
C GLY A 153 -0.70 15.50 8.01
N LEU A 154 -0.93 14.22 8.32
CA LEU A 154 -2.21 13.52 8.36
C LEU A 154 -2.39 12.83 9.72
N ALA A 155 -3.64 12.76 10.16
CA ALA A 155 -4.01 11.95 11.30
C ALA A 155 -3.69 10.46 11.03
N LEU A 156 -3.17 9.77 12.05
CA LEU A 156 -2.72 8.38 11.94
C LEU A 156 -3.82 7.45 11.40
N ASP A 157 -5.04 7.59 11.91
CA ASP A 157 -6.20 6.80 11.50
C ASP A 157 -6.50 6.95 10.00
N MET A 158 -6.29 8.15 9.45
CA MET A 158 -6.44 8.42 8.03
C MET A 158 -5.31 7.79 7.21
N VAL A 159 -4.06 7.85 7.68
CA VAL A 159 -2.92 7.18 7.02
C VAL A 159 -3.14 5.68 6.94
N GLN A 160 -3.60 5.06 8.03
CA GLN A 160 -3.91 3.63 8.07
C GLN A 160 -5.03 3.25 7.08
N ARG A 161 -6.07 4.08 6.92
CA ARG A 161 -7.12 3.85 5.90
C ARG A 161 -6.56 3.96 4.48
N TYR A 162 -5.58 4.84 4.24
CA TYR A 162 -4.90 4.90 2.94
C TYR A 162 -4.06 3.67 2.66
N ASP A 163 -3.37 3.13 3.67
CA ASP A 163 -2.62 1.89 3.52
C ASP A 163 -3.54 0.74 3.06
N VAL A 164 -4.75 0.63 3.63
CA VAL A 164 -5.74 -0.38 3.18
C VAL A 164 -6.16 -0.15 1.73
N LEU A 165 -6.45 1.09 1.35
CA LEU A 165 -6.84 1.41 -0.03
C LEU A 165 -5.70 1.16 -1.03
N GLN A 166 -4.46 1.50 -0.66
CA GLN A 166 -3.27 1.25 -1.47
C GLN A 166 -3.01 -0.24 -1.65
N LEU A 167 -3.14 -1.04 -0.58
CA LEU A 167 -3.08 -2.50 -0.66
C LEU A 167 -4.13 -3.01 -1.63
N LEU A 168 -5.41 -2.71 -1.40
CA LEU A 168 -6.51 -3.22 -2.21
C LEU A 168 -6.38 -2.82 -3.68
N LEU A 169 -6.07 -1.55 -3.98
CA LEU A 169 -5.89 -1.08 -5.36
C LEU A 169 -4.68 -1.72 -6.04
N SER A 170 -3.60 -2.00 -5.30
CA SER A 170 -2.44 -2.72 -5.85
C SER A 170 -2.77 -4.18 -6.21
N LEU A 171 -3.75 -4.78 -5.53
CA LEU A 171 -4.25 -6.13 -5.80
C LEU A 171 -5.30 -6.17 -6.93
N ALA A 172 -5.84 -5.03 -7.37
CA ALA A 172 -6.99 -4.95 -8.27
C ALA A 172 -6.83 -5.79 -9.56
N ARG A 173 -5.62 -5.81 -10.12
CA ARG A 173 -5.30 -6.61 -11.32
C ARG A 173 -5.41 -8.12 -11.09
N LEU A 174 -5.06 -8.59 -9.89
CA LEU A 174 -5.03 -10.00 -9.54
C LEU A 174 -6.35 -10.48 -8.93
N ILE A 175 -7.12 -9.55 -8.34
CA ILE A 175 -8.42 -9.82 -7.73
C ILE A 175 -9.56 -9.78 -8.75
N GLU A 176 -9.42 -9.04 -9.85
CA GLU A 176 -10.48 -8.90 -10.87
C GLU A 176 -10.97 -10.25 -11.42
N PRO A 177 -10.10 -11.22 -11.78
CA PRO A 177 -10.54 -12.55 -12.21
C PRO A 177 -11.25 -13.38 -11.13
N LEU A 178 -11.09 -13.02 -9.85
CA LEU A 178 -11.73 -13.68 -8.71
C LEU A 178 -13.09 -13.05 -8.37
N GLY A 179 -13.37 -11.86 -8.93
CA GLY A 179 -14.65 -11.16 -8.79
C GLY A 179 -14.80 -10.34 -7.50
N PRO A 180 -15.95 -9.64 -7.35
CA PRO A 180 -16.20 -8.72 -6.24
C PRO A 180 -16.20 -9.37 -4.85
N SER A 181 -16.56 -10.65 -4.75
CA SER A 181 -16.55 -11.39 -3.48
C SER A 181 -15.13 -11.55 -2.92
N ALA A 182 -14.11 -11.60 -3.77
CA ALA A 182 -12.71 -11.63 -3.34
C ALA A 182 -12.28 -10.28 -2.74
N VAL A 183 -12.71 -9.16 -3.32
CA VAL A 183 -12.49 -7.82 -2.76
C VAL A 183 -13.16 -7.69 -1.39
N HIS A 184 -14.41 -8.16 -1.27
CA HIS A 184 -15.11 -8.25 0.01
C HIS A 184 -14.29 -9.05 1.03
N ALA A 185 -13.87 -10.28 0.68
CA ALA A 185 -13.14 -11.16 1.59
C ALA A 185 -11.78 -10.58 2.06
N VAL A 186 -11.10 -9.78 1.22
CA VAL A 186 -9.87 -9.07 1.61
C VAL A 186 -10.16 -7.95 2.61
N LEU A 187 -11.21 -7.15 2.38
CA LEU A 187 -11.63 -6.11 3.32
C LEU A 187 -12.14 -6.69 4.64
N ASP A 188 -12.85 -7.81 4.57
CA ASP A 188 -13.37 -8.54 5.73
C ASP A 188 -12.21 -9.08 6.58
N ALA A 189 -11.19 -9.68 5.95
CA ALA A 189 -10.00 -10.16 6.65
C ALA A 189 -9.24 -9.04 7.40
N TYR A 190 -9.24 -7.81 6.87
CA TYR A 190 -8.73 -6.64 7.60
C TYR A 190 -9.66 -6.27 8.77
N ALA A 191 -10.97 -6.23 8.53
CA ALA A 191 -11.97 -5.83 9.51
C ALA A 191 -12.07 -6.79 10.71
N ASP A 192 -11.88 -8.09 10.50
CA ASP A 192 -12.00 -9.12 11.52
C ASP A 192 -10.98 -8.99 12.66
N VAL A 193 -9.86 -8.29 12.43
CA VAL A 193 -8.79 -8.14 13.42
C VAL A 193 -9.15 -7.12 14.52
N ASN A 194 -9.85 -6.05 14.17
CA ASN A 194 -10.19 -5.00 15.12
C ASN A 194 -11.48 -4.26 14.73
N GLU A 195 -12.48 -4.34 15.59
CA GLU A 195 -13.82 -3.80 15.32
C GLU A 195 -13.84 -2.27 15.15
N SER A 196 -12.99 -1.54 15.89
CA SER A 196 -12.91 -0.08 15.77
C SER A 196 -12.33 0.34 14.42
N GLN A 197 -11.31 -0.38 13.94
CA GLN A 197 -10.73 -0.19 12.61
C GLN A 197 -11.72 -0.60 11.52
N ALA A 198 -12.48 -1.69 11.74
CA ALA A 198 -13.53 -2.14 10.82
C ALA A 198 -14.59 -1.06 10.60
N ARG A 199 -15.14 -0.49 11.69
CA ARG A 199 -16.13 0.60 11.61
C ARG A 199 -15.57 1.81 10.87
N ALA A 200 -14.37 2.24 11.26
CA ALA A 200 -13.69 3.37 10.63
C ALA A 200 -13.42 3.16 9.13
N LEU A 201 -13.02 1.95 8.73
CA LEU A 201 -12.79 1.59 7.33
C LEU A 201 -14.10 1.55 6.54
N ARG A 202 -15.17 0.95 7.09
CA ARG A 202 -16.50 0.92 6.45
C ARG A 202 -17.02 2.33 6.24
N ASP A 203 -16.94 3.19 7.24
CA ASP A 203 -17.33 4.60 7.13
C ASP A 203 -16.50 5.32 6.05
N PHE A 204 -15.18 5.14 6.06
CA PHE A 204 -14.31 5.73 5.04
C PHE A 204 -14.68 5.29 3.61
N ILE A 205 -14.88 3.99 3.40
CA ILE A 205 -15.29 3.45 2.08
C ILE A 205 -16.67 3.99 1.69
N ALA A 206 -17.63 4.06 2.62
CA ALA A 206 -18.96 4.61 2.37
C ALA A 206 -18.92 6.06 1.87
N HIS A 207 -17.99 6.88 2.40
CA HIS A 207 -17.80 8.26 1.95
C HIS A 207 -17.12 8.34 0.56
N LEU A 208 -16.20 7.43 0.26
CA LEU A 208 -15.38 7.46 -0.95
C LEU A 208 -16.12 6.87 -2.15
N LEU A 209 -16.91 5.82 -1.91
CA LEU A 209 -17.57 4.99 -2.93
C LEU A 209 -18.43 5.78 -3.93
N PRO A 210 -19.32 6.73 -3.54
CA PRO A 210 -20.15 7.47 -4.50
C PRO A 210 -19.32 8.31 -5.49
N ARG A 211 -18.17 8.83 -5.03
CA ARG A 211 -17.26 9.63 -5.86
C ARG A 211 -16.56 8.76 -6.89
N LEU A 212 -16.06 7.60 -6.48
CA LEU A 212 -15.43 6.65 -7.42
C LEU A 212 -16.44 6.05 -8.41
N GLN A 213 -17.65 5.74 -7.96
CA GLN A 213 -18.74 5.30 -8.86
C GLN A 213 -19.08 6.37 -9.90
N ARG A 214 -19.01 7.66 -9.54
CA ARG A 214 -19.19 8.75 -10.52
C ARG A 214 -18.04 8.78 -11.54
N VAL A 215 -16.79 8.61 -11.10
CA VAL A 215 -15.63 8.52 -12.01
C VAL A 215 -15.79 7.35 -12.98
N SER A 216 -16.15 6.17 -12.47
CA SER A 216 -16.37 4.98 -13.31
C SER A 216 -17.49 5.19 -14.34
N ARG A 217 -18.62 5.81 -13.94
CA ARG A 217 -19.72 6.15 -14.86
C ARG A 217 -19.30 7.14 -15.95
N ILE A 218 -18.52 8.17 -15.61
CA ILE A 218 -18.03 9.14 -16.60
C ILE A 218 -17.03 8.47 -17.56
N ALA A 219 -16.12 7.64 -17.03
CA ALA A 219 -15.18 6.90 -17.87
C ALA A 219 -15.90 5.98 -18.88
N ALA A 220 -17.01 5.36 -18.47
CA ALA A 220 -17.82 4.50 -19.32
C ALA A 220 -18.47 5.22 -20.52
N TRP A 221 -18.57 6.56 -20.52
CA TRP A 221 -19.08 7.30 -21.68
C TRP A 221 -18.16 7.21 -22.90
N SER A 222 -16.88 6.89 -22.69
CA SER A 222 -15.96 6.57 -23.78
C SER A 222 -15.97 5.07 -24.05
N ARG A 223 -16.40 4.65 -25.25
CA ARG A 223 -16.36 3.23 -25.68
C ARG A 223 -14.97 2.59 -25.51
N ARG A 224 -13.91 3.38 -25.68
CA ARG A 224 -12.51 2.94 -25.50
C ARG A 224 -12.21 2.63 -24.03
N LEU A 225 -12.69 3.45 -23.10
CA LEU A 225 -12.46 3.25 -21.67
C LEU A 225 -13.42 2.22 -21.09
N ASP A 226 -14.64 2.13 -21.61
CA ASP A 226 -15.68 1.22 -21.12
C ASP A 226 -15.24 -0.26 -21.15
N THR A 227 -14.49 -0.63 -22.18
CA THR A 227 -13.94 -1.98 -22.39
C THR A 227 -12.51 -2.14 -21.86
N SER A 228 -11.97 -1.10 -21.21
CA SER A 228 -10.59 -1.15 -20.70
C SER A 228 -10.47 -2.06 -19.48
N ARG A 229 -9.36 -2.80 -19.39
CA ARG A 229 -9.05 -3.64 -18.22
C ARG A 229 -9.01 -2.83 -16.93
N GLU A 230 -8.57 -1.58 -16.98
CA GLU A 230 -8.54 -0.71 -15.80
C GLU A 230 -9.93 -0.35 -15.29
N LEU A 231 -10.89 -0.07 -16.19
CA LEU A 231 -12.26 0.19 -15.77
C LEU A 231 -12.95 -1.06 -15.22
N MET A 232 -12.70 -2.23 -15.83
CA MET A 232 -13.22 -3.50 -15.32
C MET A 232 -12.70 -3.80 -13.91
N ARG A 233 -11.39 -3.66 -13.69
CA ARG A 233 -10.79 -3.78 -12.35
C ARG A 233 -11.40 -2.80 -11.35
N LEU A 234 -11.57 -1.54 -11.76
CA LEU A 234 -12.21 -0.53 -10.91
C LEU A 234 -13.63 -0.95 -10.56
N ARG A 235 -14.44 -1.40 -11.52
CA ARG A 235 -15.82 -1.88 -11.26
C ARG A 235 -15.83 -3.03 -10.26
N THR A 236 -14.98 -4.05 -10.44
CA THR A 236 -14.88 -5.18 -9.51
C THR A 236 -14.53 -4.71 -8.09
N VAL A 237 -13.58 -3.78 -7.96
CA VAL A 237 -13.22 -3.20 -6.66
C VAL A 237 -14.40 -2.44 -6.04
N LEU A 238 -15.10 -1.61 -6.83
CA LEU A 238 -16.23 -0.81 -6.34
C LEU A 238 -17.42 -1.69 -5.92
N GLU A 239 -17.71 -2.76 -6.66
CA GLU A 239 -18.76 -3.71 -6.30
C GLU A 239 -18.44 -4.45 -5.00
N GLY A 240 -17.19 -4.89 -4.82
CA GLY A 240 -16.77 -5.53 -3.57
C GLY A 240 -16.74 -4.58 -2.38
N MET A 241 -16.30 -3.33 -2.58
CA MET A 241 -16.42 -2.26 -1.58
C MET A 241 -17.87 -1.98 -1.20
N ALA A 242 -18.79 -1.95 -2.17
CA ALA A 242 -20.20 -1.75 -1.92
C ALA A 242 -20.80 -2.89 -1.08
N ALA A 243 -20.48 -4.14 -1.41
CA ALA A 243 -20.87 -5.31 -0.63
C ALA A 243 -20.33 -5.23 0.82
N PHE A 244 -19.07 -4.80 0.98
CA PHE A 244 -18.46 -4.63 2.30
C PHE A 244 -19.17 -3.57 3.13
N VAL A 245 -19.52 -2.42 2.54
CA VAL A 245 -20.27 -1.39 3.28
C VAL A 245 -21.69 -1.86 3.64
N ALA A 246 -22.32 -2.69 2.82
CA ALA A 246 -23.68 -3.17 3.01
C ALA A 246 -23.84 -4.24 4.11
N ALA A 247 -22.80 -5.03 4.39
CA ALA A 247 -22.82 -6.15 5.33
C ALA A 247 -22.78 -5.74 6.83
N ARG A 248 -23.55 -4.71 7.23
CA ARG A 248 -23.60 -4.20 8.62
C ARG A 248 -24.17 -5.23 9.60
#